data_AF-A0A955Q7X4-F1
#
_entry.id   AF-A0A955Q7X4-F1
#
_cell.length_a   1.000
_cell.length_b   1.000
_cell.length_c   1.000
_cell.angle_alpha   90.00
_cell.angle_beta   90.00
_cell.angle_gamma   90.00
#
_symmetry.space_group_name_H-M   'P 1'
#
loop_
_entity.id
_entity.type
_entity.pdbx_description
1 polymer ?
#
loop_
_entity_poly.entity_id
_entity_poly.type
_entity_poly.pdbx_seq_one_letter_code
_entity_poly.pdbx_strand_id
1 'polypeptide(L)'
;MGFSAPVYVDGDLIGYWSNRVKFSLVEEIVQDAYQELKSAGWPGSEITLMGDKGQVIVDYDPSNQGTEGMTHDFENVLFKLNLAEKGVGTAKAAVAGQSGYEMALHARKNIYQMGGYAHLTGALGFPGMNWSVLVRIPKDQATAAAIAFNKSLTMTAVICIALIVVVGLWVGRRGANNLIQISEVAQRAAEGNLSKRVIISSNDELGVMGKAMNAMLDNLVRVVSEVRQAAEHVSTASAEITQGNEDLSRRTSTQASALEETSASMEEMTSTIKQNADNAKQANQLAVAAREVAEKGGTVTDKAVEAMNEINKSSKKIADIINVIDEIAFQTNLLALNAAVEAARAGEQGRGFAVVASEVRNLAQRSATAAKEIKALINESVQKVGDGSELVNRSGQTLEEIVNSVKRVTDIISEISAASQEQAAGIDQVNKAVMQMDQGTQQNAALVEEATSASQSMKQQAAELLKQVAFFKFEAEGQGFSAQAGLSQGVGKGMAQAHAKKSSSVTKPMQPAKSQSSPKAVAKPQPVGVGSSNGQERRQREDDFFEEF
;
A
#
# COMPACT_ATOMS: atom_id res chain seq x y z
N MET A 1 -66.61 116.79 -9.33
CA MET A 1 -67.99 117.20 -8.98
C MET A 1 -67.99 118.64 -8.51
N GLY A 2 -69.04 119.41 -8.81
CA GLY A 2 -69.20 120.78 -8.30
C GLY A 2 -70.55 120.95 -7.61
N PHE A 3 -70.57 121.60 -6.46
CA PHE A 3 -71.80 122.02 -5.79
C PHE A 3 -71.86 123.54 -5.78
N SER A 4 -73.01 124.09 -6.14
CA SER A 4 -73.29 125.53 -6.09
C SER A 4 -74.49 125.78 -5.19
N ALA A 5 -74.31 126.59 -4.14
CA ALA A 5 -75.40 127.04 -3.27
C ALA A 5 -75.62 128.55 -3.42
N PRO A 6 -76.87 129.02 -3.49
CA PRO A 6 -77.18 130.44 -3.42
C PRO A 6 -76.77 131.02 -2.06
N VAL A 7 -76.15 132.21 -2.07
CA VAL A 7 -75.74 132.98 -0.90
C VAL A 7 -76.61 134.22 -0.84
N TYR A 8 -77.31 134.41 0.29
CA TYR A 8 -78.21 135.53 0.56
C TYR A 8 -77.62 136.43 1.64
N VAL A 9 -77.82 137.75 1.54
CA VAL A 9 -77.53 138.73 2.61
C VAL A 9 -78.72 139.68 2.70
N ASP A 10 -79.24 139.88 3.92
CA ASP A 10 -80.44 140.67 4.22
C ASP A 10 -81.68 140.32 3.38
N GLY A 11 -81.80 139.03 3.02
CA GLY A 11 -82.93 138.50 2.26
C GLY A 11 -82.78 138.58 0.74
N ASP A 12 -81.80 139.32 0.23
CA ASP A 12 -81.52 139.41 -1.20
C ASP A 12 -80.42 138.41 -1.63
N LEU A 13 -80.65 137.73 -2.75
CA LEU A 13 -79.69 136.80 -3.34
C LEU A 13 -78.52 137.59 -3.95
N ILE A 14 -77.34 137.52 -3.32
CA ILE A 14 -76.14 138.23 -3.77
C ILE A 14 -75.21 137.39 -4.64
N GLY A 15 -75.39 136.07 -4.71
CA GLY A 15 -74.63 135.21 -5.63
C GLY A 15 -74.80 133.72 -5.36
N TYR A 16 -74.00 132.90 -6.06
CA TYR A 16 -73.90 131.47 -5.80
C TYR A 16 -72.46 131.12 -5.44
N TRP A 17 -72.23 130.49 -4.29
CA TRP A 17 -70.94 129.89 -3.96
C TRP A 17 -70.85 128.53 -4.64
N SER A 18 -69.98 128.42 -5.64
CA SER A 18 -69.66 127.12 -6.25
C SER A 18 -68.30 126.62 -5.79
N ASN A 19 -68.24 125.37 -5.32
CA ASN A 19 -66.99 124.65 -5.07
C ASN A 19 -66.90 123.47 -6.04
N ARG A 20 -65.74 123.28 -6.69
CA ARG A 20 -65.45 122.14 -7.56
C ARG A 20 -64.29 121.33 -6.99
N VAL A 21 -64.53 120.05 -6.70
CA VAL A 21 -63.48 119.10 -6.29
C VAL A 21 -62.78 118.58 -7.54
N LYS A 22 -61.45 118.72 -7.59
CA LYS A 22 -60.57 118.18 -8.63
C LYS A 22 -60.03 116.82 -8.16
N PHE A 23 -60.43 115.74 -8.84
CA PHE A 23 -60.10 114.35 -8.44
C PHE A 23 -58.67 113.91 -8.82
N SER A 24 -57.93 114.71 -9.59
CA SER A 24 -56.60 114.38 -10.11
C SER A 24 -55.57 113.97 -9.06
N LEU A 25 -55.69 114.45 -7.81
CA LEU A 25 -54.77 114.08 -6.74
C LEU A 25 -54.95 112.62 -6.28
N VAL A 26 -56.20 112.14 -6.22
CA VAL A 26 -56.49 110.75 -5.81
C VAL A 26 -56.02 109.80 -6.91
N GLU A 27 -56.18 110.22 -8.16
CA GLU A 27 -55.74 109.48 -9.33
C GLU A 27 -54.21 109.27 -9.33
N GLU A 28 -53.44 110.34 -9.07
CA GLU A 28 -51.98 110.29 -8.99
C GLU A 28 -51.51 109.33 -7.88
N ILE A 29 -52.13 109.37 -6.70
CA ILE A 29 -51.80 108.46 -5.58
C ILE A 29 -52.06 107.00 -5.95
N VAL A 30 -53.19 106.71 -6.60
CA VAL A 30 -53.53 105.33 -7.01
C VAL A 30 -52.58 104.85 -8.10
N GLN A 31 -52.17 105.73 -9.01
CA GLN A 31 -51.21 105.41 -10.07
C GLN A 31 -49.81 105.15 -9.52
N ASP A 32 -49.33 105.97 -8.58
CA ASP A 32 -48.05 105.76 -7.89
C ASP A 32 -48.05 104.44 -7.10
N ALA A 33 -49.12 104.17 -6.35
CA ALA A 33 -49.27 102.90 -5.61
C ALA A 33 -49.25 101.69 -6.55
N TYR A 34 -49.83 101.80 -7.75
CA TYR A 34 -49.73 100.74 -8.75
C TYR A 34 -48.29 100.57 -9.28
N GLN A 35 -47.56 101.65 -9.54
CA GLN A 35 -46.17 101.56 -9.99
C GLN A 35 -45.28 100.88 -8.94
N GLU A 36 -45.52 101.14 -7.65
CA GLU A 36 -44.86 100.40 -6.56
C GLU A 36 -45.17 98.91 -6.62
N LEU A 37 -46.43 98.52 -6.76
CA LEU A 37 -46.84 97.11 -6.86
C LEU A 37 -46.26 96.42 -8.10
N LYS A 38 -46.21 97.13 -9.24
CA LYS A 38 -45.57 96.66 -10.47
C LYS A 38 -44.07 96.44 -10.27
N SER A 39 -43.38 97.37 -9.59
CA SER A 39 -41.96 97.24 -9.26
C SER A 39 -41.69 96.09 -8.29
N ALA A 40 -42.64 95.77 -7.41
CA ALA A 40 -42.61 94.61 -6.50
C ALA A 40 -42.88 93.26 -7.20
N GLY A 41 -43.09 93.25 -8.52
CA GLY A 41 -43.29 92.03 -9.31
C GLY A 41 -44.76 91.65 -9.51
N TRP A 42 -45.71 92.57 -9.25
CA TRP A 42 -47.15 92.33 -9.39
C TRP A 42 -47.79 93.30 -10.41
N PRO A 43 -47.44 93.20 -11.71
CA PRO A 43 -47.98 94.06 -12.76
C PRO A 43 -49.49 93.86 -13.01
N GLY A 44 -50.08 92.76 -12.55
CA GLY A 44 -51.52 92.52 -12.65
C GLY A 44 -52.35 93.16 -11.53
N SER A 45 -51.74 94.00 -10.69
CA SER A 45 -52.39 94.54 -9.50
C SER A 45 -53.51 95.53 -9.86
N GLU A 46 -54.69 95.30 -9.30
CA GLU A 46 -55.82 96.23 -9.37
C GLU A 46 -55.95 96.99 -8.07
N ILE A 47 -56.29 98.28 -8.13
CA ILE A 47 -56.53 99.12 -6.95
C ILE A 47 -57.91 99.77 -7.08
N THR A 48 -58.81 99.46 -6.16
CA THR A 48 -60.15 100.07 -6.12
C THR A 48 -60.30 100.87 -4.83
N LEU A 49 -60.64 102.17 -4.95
CA LEU A 49 -61.08 103.00 -3.83
C LEU A 49 -62.60 103.02 -3.78
N MET A 50 -63.16 102.84 -2.59
CA MET A 50 -64.60 102.77 -2.36
C MET A 50 -65.01 103.74 -1.25
N GLY A 51 -66.26 104.19 -1.30
CA GLY A 51 -66.88 105.03 -0.29
C GLY A 51 -67.44 104.24 0.89
N ASP A 52 -68.11 104.98 1.77
CA ASP A 52 -68.67 104.52 3.04
C ASP A 52 -69.65 103.35 2.95
N LYS A 53 -70.38 103.22 1.83
CA LYS A 53 -71.31 102.11 1.59
C LYS A 53 -70.79 101.11 0.57
N GLY A 54 -69.55 101.25 0.10
CA GLY A 54 -68.95 100.36 -0.90
C GLY A 54 -69.15 100.80 -2.36
N GLN A 55 -69.71 102.00 -2.60
CA GLN A 55 -69.71 102.57 -3.95
C GLN A 55 -68.29 102.84 -4.42
N VAL A 56 -67.97 102.45 -5.65
CA VAL A 56 -66.64 102.65 -6.23
C VAL A 56 -66.41 104.13 -6.52
N ILE A 57 -65.36 104.67 -5.93
CA ILE A 57 -64.90 106.06 -6.09
C ILE A 57 -63.75 106.12 -7.11
N VAL A 58 -62.87 105.12 -7.11
CA VAL A 58 -61.79 104.95 -8.10
C VAL A 58 -61.67 103.45 -8.40
N ASP A 59 -61.53 103.07 -9.66
CA ASP A 59 -61.27 101.70 -10.09
C ASP A 59 -60.08 101.71 -11.05
N TYR A 60 -58.90 101.36 -10.54
CA TYR A 60 -57.70 101.26 -11.33
C TYR A 60 -57.42 99.80 -11.66
N ASP A 61 -57.65 99.46 -12.92
CA ASP A 61 -57.39 98.14 -13.49
C ASP A 61 -56.48 98.28 -14.72
N PRO A 62 -55.18 97.98 -14.58
CA PRO A 62 -54.19 98.16 -15.65
C PRO A 62 -54.40 97.19 -16.82
N SER A 63 -55.14 96.10 -16.63
CA SER A 63 -55.33 95.08 -17.66
C SER A 63 -56.52 95.33 -18.59
N ASN A 64 -57.37 96.31 -18.26
CA ASN A 64 -58.45 96.77 -19.11
C ASN A 64 -58.09 98.03 -19.92
N GLN A 65 -56.93 98.65 -19.66
CA GLN A 65 -56.57 99.96 -20.21
C GLN A 65 -55.20 99.86 -20.90
N GLY A 66 -55.18 99.69 -22.23
CA GLY A 66 -53.97 99.71 -23.06
C GLY A 66 -53.30 101.09 -23.18
N THR A 67 -53.55 102.00 -22.24
CA THR A 67 -53.03 103.38 -22.14
C THR A 67 -52.82 103.73 -20.67
N GLU A 68 -51.69 104.35 -20.30
CA GLU A 68 -51.32 104.71 -18.91
C GLU A 68 -52.17 105.84 -18.28
N GLY A 69 -53.20 106.33 -18.98
CA GLY A 69 -54.10 107.39 -18.49
C GLY A 69 -55.35 106.82 -17.80
N MET A 70 -55.68 107.34 -16.62
CA MET A 70 -56.86 106.92 -15.89
C MET A 70 -58.14 107.32 -16.65
N THR A 71 -58.83 106.33 -17.21
CA THR A 71 -60.07 106.59 -17.95
C THR A 71 -61.26 106.36 -17.02
N HIS A 72 -62.02 107.41 -16.74
CA HIS A 72 -63.16 107.34 -15.84
C HIS A 72 -64.39 106.73 -16.54
N ASP A 73 -64.75 105.51 -16.20
CA ASP A 73 -66.07 104.96 -16.55
C ASP A 73 -67.13 105.50 -15.58
N PHE A 74 -67.52 106.76 -15.81
CA PHE A 74 -68.62 107.43 -15.10
C PHE A 74 -69.99 106.85 -15.46
N GLU A 75 -70.10 106.13 -16.59
CA GLU A 75 -71.39 105.58 -17.03
C GLU A 75 -71.78 104.32 -16.27
N ASN A 76 -70.82 103.44 -15.93
CA ASN A 76 -71.13 102.12 -15.37
C ASN A 76 -70.47 101.80 -14.03
N VAL A 77 -69.32 102.41 -13.70
CA VAL A 77 -68.52 102.00 -12.53
C VAL A 77 -68.55 103.05 -11.43
N LEU A 78 -68.12 104.27 -11.71
CA LEU A 78 -67.93 105.29 -10.69
C LEU A 78 -69.28 105.76 -10.12
N PHE A 79 -69.41 105.74 -8.79
CA PHE A 79 -70.62 106.09 -8.02
C PHE A 79 -71.88 105.26 -8.29
N LYS A 80 -71.89 104.39 -9.31
CA LYS A 80 -73.01 103.48 -9.63
C LYS A 80 -72.77 102.04 -9.21
N LEU A 81 -71.51 101.58 -9.26
CA LEU A 81 -71.16 100.22 -8.86
C LEU A 81 -70.88 100.17 -7.36
N ASN A 82 -71.63 99.34 -6.64
CA ASN A 82 -71.37 99.02 -5.24
C ASN A 82 -70.83 97.60 -5.13
N LEU A 83 -69.54 97.47 -4.77
CA LEU A 83 -68.88 96.16 -4.69
C LEU A 83 -69.33 95.35 -3.47
N ALA A 84 -69.71 96.02 -2.38
CA ALA A 84 -70.25 95.35 -1.20
C ALA A 84 -71.63 94.72 -1.50
N GLU A 85 -72.50 95.42 -2.22
CA GLU A 85 -73.81 94.87 -2.66
C GLU A 85 -73.64 93.75 -3.70
N LYS A 86 -72.66 93.88 -4.60
CA LYS A 86 -72.32 92.83 -5.59
C LYS A 86 -71.74 91.56 -4.98
N GLY A 87 -71.57 91.51 -3.65
CA GLY A 87 -71.16 90.30 -2.95
C GLY A 87 -69.65 90.07 -2.92
N VAL A 88 -68.83 91.07 -3.25
CA VAL A 88 -67.37 90.94 -3.16
C VAL A 88 -66.97 90.89 -1.68
N GLY A 89 -66.45 89.75 -1.21
CA GLY A 89 -66.14 89.49 0.20
C GLY A 89 -65.22 90.55 0.83
N THR A 90 -64.11 90.84 0.15
CA THR A 90 -63.16 91.89 0.56
C THR A 90 -63.79 93.28 0.62
N ALA A 91 -64.76 93.59 -0.24
CA ALA A 91 -65.44 94.88 -0.22
C ALA A 91 -66.45 94.99 0.94
N LYS A 92 -67.21 93.92 1.22
CA LYS A 92 -68.11 93.87 2.39
C LYS A 92 -67.34 94.02 3.70
N ALA A 93 -66.22 93.32 3.83
CA ALA A 93 -65.38 93.38 5.02
C ALA A 93 -64.77 94.78 5.21
N ALA A 94 -64.28 95.40 4.12
CA ALA A 94 -63.74 96.75 4.17
C ALA A 94 -64.79 97.79 4.59
N VAL A 95 -66.01 97.73 4.03
CA VAL A 95 -67.12 98.62 4.41
C VAL A 95 -67.56 98.41 5.86
N ALA A 96 -67.46 97.19 6.38
CA ALA A 96 -67.72 96.87 7.79
C ALA A 96 -66.62 97.35 8.76
N GLY A 97 -65.62 98.09 8.27
CA GLY A 97 -64.54 98.65 9.10
C GLY A 97 -63.34 97.73 9.29
N GLN A 98 -63.24 96.61 8.56
CA GLN A 98 -62.16 95.64 8.70
C GLN A 98 -61.04 95.87 7.68
N SER A 99 -59.84 95.41 8.02
CA SER A 99 -58.68 95.35 7.12
C SER A 99 -58.11 93.93 7.15
N GLY A 100 -57.72 93.39 6.00
CA GLY A 100 -57.25 92.02 5.89
C GLY A 100 -56.93 91.62 4.45
N TYR A 101 -56.85 90.31 4.21
CA TYR A 101 -56.71 89.76 2.87
C TYR A 101 -57.61 88.54 2.70
N GLU A 102 -58.04 88.29 1.48
CA GLU A 102 -58.85 87.12 1.14
C GLU A 102 -58.50 86.65 -0.27
N MET A 103 -58.56 85.35 -0.50
CA MET A 103 -58.50 84.77 -1.83
C MET A 103 -59.93 84.68 -2.38
N ALA A 104 -60.23 85.44 -3.41
CA ALA A 104 -61.55 85.52 -4.00
C ALA A 104 -61.49 85.39 -5.53
N LEU A 105 -62.60 84.97 -6.13
CA LEU A 105 -62.74 84.95 -7.58
C LEU A 105 -63.06 86.38 -8.06
N HIS A 106 -62.30 86.86 -9.05
CA HIS A 106 -62.60 88.14 -9.67
C HIS A 106 -63.91 88.06 -10.47
N ALA A 107 -64.95 88.79 -10.05
CA ALA A 107 -66.29 88.74 -10.65
C ALA A 107 -66.32 89.07 -12.17
N ARG A 108 -65.52 90.03 -12.64
CA ARG A 108 -65.39 90.35 -14.08
C ARG A 108 -64.46 89.42 -14.88
N LYS A 109 -63.28 89.08 -14.34
CA LYS A 109 -62.21 88.39 -15.08
C LYS A 109 -62.18 86.87 -14.93
N ASN A 110 -62.96 86.32 -13.99
CA ASN A 110 -62.98 84.90 -13.66
C ASN A 110 -61.61 84.30 -13.32
N ILE A 111 -60.71 85.10 -12.72
CA ILE A 111 -59.41 84.66 -12.21
C ILE A 111 -59.42 84.63 -10.69
N TYR A 112 -58.74 83.66 -10.09
CA TYR A 112 -58.49 83.68 -8.66
C TYR A 112 -57.46 84.74 -8.35
N GLN A 113 -57.80 85.63 -7.42
CA GLN A 113 -56.97 86.74 -7.01
C GLN A 113 -56.86 86.78 -5.48
N MET A 114 -55.72 87.22 -5.02
CA MET A 114 -55.49 87.58 -3.63
C MET A 114 -55.84 89.06 -3.47
N GLY A 115 -56.94 89.35 -2.79
CA GLY A 115 -57.40 90.70 -2.52
C GLY A 115 -57.03 91.13 -1.11
N GLY A 116 -56.14 92.12 -0.96
CA GLY A 116 -55.97 92.90 0.26
C GLY A 116 -57.01 94.01 0.34
N TYR A 117 -57.49 94.30 1.54
CA TYR A 117 -58.44 95.38 1.77
C TYR A 117 -58.15 96.11 3.07
N ALA A 118 -58.41 97.43 3.09
CA ALA A 118 -58.27 98.24 4.28
C ALA A 118 -59.36 99.31 4.36
N HIS A 119 -59.91 99.50 5.56
CA HIS A 119 -60.84 100.59 5.86
C HIS A 119 -60.10 101.84 6.36
N LEU A 120 -60.52 103.02 5.88
CA LEU A 120 -59.97 104.33 6.24
C LEU A 120 -61.05 105.15 6.97
N THR A 121 -60.79 105.50 8.23
CA THR A 121 -61.70 106.31 9.07
C THR A 121 -61.56 107.83 8.86
N GLY A 122 -60.94 108.25 7.76
CA GLY A 122 -60.65 109.65 7.42
C GLY A 122 -59.24 110.09 7.83
N ALA A 123 -58.68 111.07 7.10
CA ALA A 123 -57.36 111.65 7.36
C ALA A 123 -57.47 113.16 7.55
N LEU A 124 -56.53 113.76 8.31
CA LEU A 124 -56.38 115.21 8.50
C LEU A 124 -57.56 115.93 9.18
N GLY A 125 -58.21 115.30 10.17
CA GLY A 125 -59.16 115.98 11.05
C GLY A 125 -60.53 116.31 10.43
N PHE A 126 -60.86 115.72 9.27
CA PHE A 126 -62.21 115.71 8.71
C PHE A 126 -62.94 114.40 9.05
N PRO A 127 -63.65 114.32 10.20
CA PRO A 127 -64.48 113.16 10.52
C PRO A 127 -65.65 113.06 9.53
N GLY A 128 -65.84 111.89 8.92
CA GLY A 128 -66.99 111.59 8.06
C GLY A 128 -66.69 111.00 6.68
N MET A 129 -65.42 110.87 6.28
CA MET A 129 -65.03 110.25 5.00
C MET A 129 -64.54 108.81 5.21
N ASN A 130 -65.48 107.86 5.34
CA ASN A 130 -65.22 106.44 5.58
C ASN A 130 -64.85 105.70 4.29
N TRP A 131 -63.67 105.94 3.73
CA TRP A 131 -63.25 105.29 2.48
C TRP A 131 -62.66 103.89 2.73
N SER A 132 -62.54 103.09 1.68
CA SER A 132 -61.92 101.76 1.74
C SER A 132 -61.10 101.49 0.50
N VAL A 133 -59.90 100.92 0.66
CA VAL A 133 -59.01 100.56 -0.45
C VAL A 133 -58.98 99.05 -0.58
N LEU A 134 -59.15 98.56 -1.80
CA LEU A 134 -58.92 97.17 -2.20
C LEU A 134 -57.74 97.11 -3.16
N VAL A 135 -56.80 96.23 -2.89
CA VAL A 135 -55.70 95.88 -3.81
C VAL A 135 -55.84 94.41 -4.16
N ARG A 136 -55.85 94.03 -5.44
CA ARG A 136 -56.02 92.63 -5.85
C ARG A 136 -54.93 92.18 -6.81
N ILE A 137 -54.37 90.99 -6.58
CA ILE A 137 -53.24 90.44 -7.33
C ILE A 137 -53.61 89.05 -7.88
N PRO A 138 -53.34 88.75 -9.17
CA PRO A 138 -53.56 87.42 -9.75
C PRO A 138 -52.77 86.29 -9.04
N LYS A 139 -53.40 85.11 -8.85
CA LYS A 139 -52.81 83.95 -8.12
C LYS A 139 -51.54 83.39 -8.75
N ASP A 140 -51.46 83.38 -10.08
CA ASP A 140 -50.30 82.94 -10.84
C ASP A 140 -49.06 83.81 -10.55
N GLN A 141 -49.24 85.12 -10.44
CA GLN A 141 -48.18 86.05 -10.03
C GLN A 141 -47.82 85.88 -8.55
N ALA A 142 -48.80 85.65 -7.68
CA ALA A 142 -48.57 85.43 -6.25
C ALA A 142 -47.85 84.11 -5.93
N THR A 143 -47.86 83.10 -6.83
CA THR A 143 -47.32 81.74 -6.55
C THR A 143 -46.18 81.28 -7.48
N ALA A 144 -45.76 82.10 -8.44
CA ALA A 144 -44.76 81.75 -9.45
C ALA A 144 -43.43 81.23 -8.87
N ALA A 145 -42.93 81.86 -7.80
CA ALA A 145 -41.66 81.46 -7.16
C ALA A 145 -41.70 80.04 -6.55
N ALA A 146 -42.84 79.64 -5.99
CA ALA A 146 -43.00 78.33 -5.36
C ALA A 146 -43.03 77.18 -6.38
N ILE A 147 -43.59 77.43 -7.58
CA ILE A 147 -43.70 76.43 -8.64
C ILE A 147 -42.33 76.11 -9.25
N ALA A 148 -41.47 77.12 -9.43
CA ALA A 148 -40.13 76.94 -9.97
C ALA A 148 -39.23 76.07 -9.06
N PHE A 149 -39.33 76.25 -7.74
CA PHE A 149 -38.57 75.47 -6.75
C PHE A 149 -38.97 73.99 -6.71
N ASN A 150 -40.28 73.68 -6.76
CA ASN A 150 -40.74 72.28 -6.75
C ASN A 150 -40.29 71.49 -8.00
N LYS A 151 -40.14 72.15 -9.15
CA LYS A 151 -39.71 71.50 -10.39
C LYS A 151 -38.23 71.07 -10.36
N SER A 152 -37.34 71.87 -9.78
CA SER A 152 -35.92 71.49 -9.65
C SER A 152 -35.70 70.39 -8.61
N LEU A 153 -36.47 70.40 -7.51
CA LEU A 153 -36.41 69.37 -6.47
C LEU A 153 -36.79 67.99 -7.00
N THR A 154 -37.87 67.89 -7.79
CA THR A 154 -38.32 66.61 -8.37
C THR A 154 -37.34 66.05 -9.42
N MET A 155 -36.74 66.88 -10.26
CA MET A 155 -35.71 66.45 -11.23
C MET A 155 -34.48 65.83 -10.54
N THR A 156 -33.95 66.47 -9.50
CA THR A 156 -32.80 65.96 -8.76
C THR A 156 -33.11 64.62 -8.08
N ALA A 157 -34.31 64.48 -7.50
CA ALA A 157 -34.74 63.24 -6.89
C ALA A 157 -34.78 62.07 -7.90
N VAL A 158 -35.28 62.29 -9.12
CA VAL A 158 -35.33 61.26 -10.18
C VAL A 158 -33.92 60.83 -10.61
N ILE A 159 -32.99 61.78 -10.77
CA ILE A 159 -31.60 61.48 -11.16
C ILE A 159 -30.90 60.65 -10.08
N CYS A 160 -31.08 61.01 -8.80
CA CYS A 160 -30.51 60.25 -7.69
C CYS A 160 -31.04 58.81 -7.65
N ILE A 161 -32.35 58.60 -7.86
CA ILE A 161 -32.95 57.26 -7.90
C ILE A 161 -32.38 56.46 -9.09
N ALA A 162 -32.26 57.07 -10.27
CA ALA A 162 -31.69 56.41 -11.44
C ALA A 162 -30.24 55.97 -11.21
N LEU A 163 -29.42 56.82 -10.59
CA LEU A 163 -28.03 56.49 -10.24
C LEU A 163 -27.94 55.34 -9.23
N ILE A 164 -28.79 55.33 -8.20
CA ILE A 164 -28.85 54.23 -7.22
C ILE A 164 -29.19 52.91 -7.92
N VAL A 165 -30.16 52.91 -8.83
CA VAL A 165 -30.54 51.70 -9.58
C VAL A 165 -29.41 51.23 -10.49
N VAL A 166 -28.74 52.13 -11.21
CA VAL A 166 -27.63 51.75 -12.12
C VAL A 166 -26.44 51.21 -11.33
N VAL A 167 -26.04 51.87 -10.24
CA VAL A 167 -24.94 51.41 -9.38
C VAL A 167 -25.30 50.09 -8.70
N GLY A 168 -26.53 49.96 -8.20
CA GLY A 168 -27.04 48.72 -7.61
C GLY A 168 -27.03 47.55 -8.58
N LEU A 169 -27.47 47.77 -9.83
CA LEU A 169 -27.41 46.77 -10.90
C LEU A 169 -25.96 46.45 -11.31
N TRP A 170 -25.06 47.43 -11.33
CA TRP A 170 -23.66 47.21 -11.69
C TRP A 170 -22.92 46.38 -10.63
N VAL A 171 -23.07 46.72 -9.35
CA VAL A 171 -22.49 45.96 -8.23
C VAL A 171 -23.13 44.57 -8.13
N GLY A 172 -24.46 44.49 -8.23
CA GLY A 172 -25.20 43.23 -8.17
C GLY A 172 -24.81 42.27 -9.30
N ARG A 173 -24.70 42.77 -10.55
CA ARG A 173 -24.26 41.96 -11.69
C ARG A 173 -22.81 41.49 -11.55
N ARG A 174 -21.91 42.35 -11.06
CA ARG A 174 -20.50 41.99 -10.86
C ARG A 174 -20.34 40.90 -9.80
N GLY A 175 -21.05 41.00 -8.67
CA GLY A 175 -21.05 39.96 -7.63
C GLY A 175 -21.70 38.65 -8.09
N ALA A 176 -22.86 38.73 -8.76
CA ALA A 176 -23.57 37.55 -9.25
C ALA A 176 -22.74 36.74 -10.25
N ASN A 177 -22.04 37.39 -11.19
CA ASN A 177 -21.19 36.70 -12.17
C ASN A 177 -20.05 35.90 -11.50
N ASN A 178 -19.42 36.44 -10.47
CA ASN A 178 -18.36 35.74 -9.73
C ASN A 178 -18.90 34.52 -8.98
N LEU A 179 -20.09 34.65 -8.36
CA LEU A 179 -20.77 33.53 -7.69
C LEU A 179 -21.16 32.42 -8.68
N ILE A 180 -21.65 32.78 -9.87
CA ILE A 180 -21.98 31.82 -10.93
C ILE A 180 -20.73 31.04 -11.35
N GLN A 181 -19.57 31.70 -11.51
CA GLN A 181 -18.33 31.00 -11.86
C GLN A 181 -17.88 30.00 -10.77
N ILE A 182 -17.95 30.40 -9.49
CA ILE A 182 -17.64 29.48 -8.38
C ILE A 182 -18.60 28.30 -8.37
N SER A 183 -19.90 28.56 -8.55
CA SER A 183 -20.94 27.53 -8.63
C SER A 183 -20.72 26.57 -9.80
N GLU A 184 -20.36 27.07 -10.98
CA GLU A 184 -20.11 26.27 -12.18
C GLU A 184 -18.89 25.37 -12.01
N VAL A 185 -17.80 25.88 -11.42
CA VAL A 185 -16.62 25.07 -11.11
C VAL A 185 -16.94 24.02 -10.03
N ALA A 186 -17.69 24.38 -8.99
CA ALA A 186 -18.12 23.43 -7.96
C ALA A 186 -19.02 22.32 -8.53
N GLN A 187 -19.95 22.67 -9.43
CA GLN A 187 -20.80 21.70 -10.11
C GLN A 187 -19.99 20.75 -10.98
N ARG A 188 -19.03 21.28 -11.76
CA ARG A 188 -18.11 20.44 -12.54
C ARG A 188 -17.25 19.53 -11.67
N ALA A 189 -16.78 20.00 -10.52
CA ALA A 189 -16.04 19.18 -9.56
C ALA A 189 -16.90 18.05 -8.99
N ALA A 190 -18.18 18.30 -8.70
CA ALA A 190 -19.14 17.28 -8.28
C ALA A 190 -19.41 16.23 -9.38
N GLU A 191 -19.33 16.63 -10.65
CA GLU A 191 -19.40 15.75 -11.82
C GLU A 191 -18.05 15.04 -12.12
N GLY A 192 -17.05 15.18 -11.25
CA GLY A 192 -15.74 14.55 -11.37
C GLY A 192 -14.74 15.33 -12.24
N ASN A 193 -15.08 16.49 -12.79
CA ASN A 193 -14.15 17.30 -13.57
C ASN A 193 -13.39 18.30 -12.70
N LEU A 194 -12.17 17.94 -12.32
CA LEU A 194 -11.25 18.74 -11.49
C LEU A 194 -10.27 19.59 -12.33
N SER A 195 -10.42 19.66 -13.65
CA SER A 195 -9.51 20.43 -14.53
C SER A 195 -9.77 21.94 -14.56
N LYS A 196 -11.00 22.37 -14.26
CA LYS A 196 -11.37 23.79 -14.30
C LYS A 196 -10.95 24.50 -13.01
N ARG A 197 -10.64 25.79 -13.11
CA ARG A 197 -10.24 26.66 -12.00
C ARG A 197 -11.11 27.91 -11.98
N VAL A 198 -11.35 28.45 -10.80
CA VAL A 198 -12.04 29.72 -10.59
C VAL A 198 -11.05 30.87 -10.86
N ILE A 199 -11.38 31.74 -11.81
CA ILE A 199 -10.54 32.91 -12.17
C ILE A 199 -11.29 34.18 -11.76
N ILE A 200 -11.12 34.60 -10.51
CA ILE A 200 -11.69 35.85 -9.99
C ILE A 200 -10.54 36.82 -9.69
N SER A 201 -10.49 37.95 -10.40
CA SER A 201 -9.49 39.01 -10.21
C SER A 201 -9.84 39.99 -9.08
N SER A 202 -10.88 39.72 -8.31
CA SER A 202 -11.30 40.57 -7.18
C SER A 202 -10.47 40.31 -5.94
N ASN A 203 -10.25 41.35 -5.11
CA ASN A 203 -9.55 41.27 -3.83
C ASN A 203 -10.52 41.28 -2.63
N ASP A 204 -11.79 40.99 -2.89
CA ASP A 204 -12.87 40.87 -1.90
C ASP A 204 -13.06 39.42 -1.42
N GLU A 205 -14.09 39.17 -0.61
CA GLU A 205 -14.46 37.86 -0.09
C GLU A 205 -14.71 36.82 -1.20
N LEU A 206 -15.18 37.26 -2.38
CA LEU A 206 -15.39 36.37 -3.53
C LEU A 206 -14.06 35.93 -4.14
N GLY A 207 -13.05 36.81 -4.15
CA GLY A 207 -11.68 36.46 -4.52
C GLY A 207 -11.05 35.45 -3.56
N VAL A 208 -11.26 35.62 -2.25
CA VAL A 208 -10.82 34.65 -1.22
C VAL A 208 -11.52 33.30 -1.41
N MET A 209 -12.82 33.30 -1.64
CA MET A 209 -13.61 32.08 -1.90
C MET A 209 -13.13 31.35 -3.18
N GLY A 210 -12.83 32.08 -4.25
CA GLY A 210 -12.28 31.50 -5.48
C GLY A 210 -10.90 30.85 -5.26
N LYS A 211 -10.01 31.50 -4.49
CA LYS A 211 -8.71 30.92 -4.11
C LYS A 211 -8.86 29.67 -3.24
N ALA A 212 -9.76 29.70 -2.26
CA ALA A 212 -10.04 28.55 -1.40
C ALA A 212 -10.61 27.35 -2.21
N MET A 213 -11.51 27.62 -3.17
CA MET A 213 -12.02 26.60 -4.09
C MET A 213 -10.90 25.98 -4.92
N ASN A 214 -10.00 26.79 -5.50
CA ASN A 214 -8.86 26.27 -6.26
C ASN A 214 -7.93 25.43 -5.37
N ALA A 215 -7.63 25.88 -4.14
CA ALA A 215 -6.83 25.10 -3.20
C ALA A 215 -7.50 23.76 -2.83
N MET A 216 -8.82 23.71 -2.70
CA MET A 216 -9.57 22.46 -2.51
C MET A 216 -9.41 21.53 -3.71
N LEU A 217 -9.55 22.05 -4.94
CA LEU A 217 -9.37 21.27 -6.17
C LEU A 217 -7.94 20.74 -6.31
N ASP A 218 -6.93 21.54 -6.00
CA ASP A 218 -5.53 21.12 -6.07
C ASP A 218 -5.25 19.97 -5.07
N ASN A 219 -5.79 20.06 -3.85
CA ASN A 219 -5.69 18.97 -2.88
C ASN A 219 -6.43 17.71 -3.33
N LEU A 220 -7.62 17.83 -3.93
CA LEU A 220 -8.36 16.69 -4.48
C LEU A 220 -7.57 16.04 -5.63
N VAL A 221 -7.02 16.83 -6.57
CA VAL A 221 -6.19 16.32 -7.66
C VAL A 221 -4.98 15.57 -7.11
N ARG A 222 -4.30 16.11 -6.08
CA ARG A 222 -3.18 15.43 -5.43
C ARG A 222 -3.58 14.08 -4.84
N VAL A 223 -4.64 14.04 -4.01
CA VAL A 223 -5.11 12.80 -3.38
C VAL A 223 -5.53 11.77 -4.42
N VAL A 224 -6.32 12.18 -5.43
CA VAL A 224 -6.76 11.30 -6.53
C VAL A 224 -5.56 10.76 -7.32
N SER A 225 -4.54 11.58 -7.55
CA SER A 225 -3.30 11.16 -8.24
C SER A 225 -2.49 10.16 -7.41
N GLU A 226 -2.32 10.41 -6.10
CA GLU A 226 -1.64 9.51 -5.17
C GLU A 226 -2.35 8.15 -5.08
N VAL A 227 -3.69 8.14 -4.99
CA VAL A 227 -4.48 6.91 -4.98
C VAL A 227 -4.35 6.16 -6.31
N ARG A 228 -4.36 6.86 -7.45
CA ARG A 228 -4.16 6.24 -8.77
C ARG A 228 -2.80 5.54 -8.85
N GLN A 229 -1.73 6.24 -8.45
CA GLN A 229 -0.38 5.68 -8.45
C GLN A 229 -0.28 4.48 -7.50
N ALA A 230 -0.81 4.59 -6.28
CA ALA A 230 -0.81 3.49 -5.32
C ALA A 230 -1.55 2.25 -5.87
N ALA A 231 -2.69 2.43 -6.53
CA ALA A 231 -3.43 1.33 -7.15
C ALA A 231 -2.68 0.72 -8.34
N GLU A 232 -2.02 1.51 -9.20
CA GLU A 232 -1.14 1.02 -10.27
C GLU A 232 0.03 0.19 -9.71
N HIS A 233 0.63 0.64 -8.61
CA HIS A 233 1.68 -0.10 -7.90
C HIS A 233 1.17 -1.42 -7.31
N VAL A 234 0.03 -1.41 -6.62
CA VAL A 234 -0.57 -2.65 -6.06
C VAL A 234 -0.91 -3.63 -7.18
N SER A 235 -1.46 -3.16 -8.31
CA SER A 235 -1.76 -4.02 -9.46
C SER A 235 -0.49 -4.67 -10.03
N THR A 236 0.59 -3.91 -10.17
CA THR A 236 1.87 -4.41 -10.68
C THR A 236 2.50 -5.42 -9.71
N ALA A 237 2.60 -5.06 -8.42
CA ALA A 237 3.14 -5.94 -7.38
C ALA A 237 2.32 -7.24 -7.26
N SER A 238 0.99 -7.18 -7.35
CA SER A 238 0.14 -8.38 -7.34
C SER A 238 0.40 -9.30 -8.53
N ALA A 239 0.68 -8.74 -9.72
CA ALA A 239 1.04 -9.51 -10.89
C ALA A 239 2.42 -10.19 -10.74
N GLU A 240 3.39 -9.49 -10.16
CA GLU A 240 4.71 -10.05 -9.84
C GLU A 240 4.61 -11.18 -8.80
N ILE A 241 3.81 -11.01 -7.74
CA ILE A 241 3.57 -12.07 -6.75
C ILE A 241 2.90 -13.28 -7.40
N THR A 242 1.91 -13.07 -8.27
CA THR A 242 1.25 -14.17 -9.01
C THR A 242 2.28 -14.95 -9.83
N GLN A 243 3.14 -14.25 -10.58
CA GLN A 243 4.19 -14.89 -11.37
C GLN A 243 5.21 -15.64 -10.50
N GLY A 244 5.57 -15.07 -9.35
CA GLY A 244 6.44 -15.72 -8.37
C GLY A 244 5.83 -16.99 -7.78
N ASN A 245 4.54 -16.97 -7.49
CA ASN A 245 3.80 -18.13 -6.99
C ASN A 245 3.67 -19.24 -8.05
N GLU A 246 3.54 -18.90 -9.34
CA GLU A 246 3.59 -19.90 -10.42
C GLU A 246 4.95 -20.62 -10.48
N ASP A 247 6.07 -19.89 -10.35
CA ASP A 247 7.39 -20.53 -10.30
C ASP A 247 7.57 -21.36 -9.03
N LEU A 248 7.09 -20.86 -7.88
CA LEU A 248 7.10 -21.61 -6.62
C LEU A 248 6.26 -22.89 -6.73
N SER A 249 5.09 -22.83 -7.37
CA SER A 249 4.25 -23.99 -7.66
C SER A 249 5.01 -25.04 -8.47
N ARG A 250 5.65 -24.62 -9.57
CA ARG A 250 6.44 -25.52 -10.43
C ARG A 250 7.59 -26.17 -9.68
N ARG A 251 8.31 -25.40 -8.85
CA ARG A 251 9.41 -25.91 -8.01
C ARG A 251 8.89 -26.88 -6.95
N THR A 252 7.77 -26.58 -6.31
CA THR A 252 7.11 -27.44 -5.32
C THR A 252 6.67 -28.76 -5.96
N SER A 253 6.08 -28.72 -7.17
CA SER A 253 5.73 -29.93 -7.93
C SER A 253 6.95 -30.75 -8.31
N THR A 254 8.03 -30.11 -8.77
CA THR A 254 9.30 -30.81 -9.09
C THR A 254 9.91 -31.45 -7.83
N GLN A 255 9.84 -30.75 -6.70
CA GLN A 255 10.32 -31.24 -5.41
C GLN A 255 9.50 -32.44 -4.93
N ALA A 256 8.17 -32.42 -5.09
CA ALA A 256 7.31 -33.55 -4.79
C ALA A 256 7.72 -34.79 -5.60
N SER A 257 7.92 -34.65 -6.92
CA SER A 257 8.40 -35.76 -7.76
C SER A 257 9.78 -36.28 -7.34
N ALA A 258 10.70 -35.39 -6.96
CA ALA A 258 12.02 -35.80 -6.48
C ALA A 258 11.96 -36.52 -5.13
N LEU A 259 11.03 -36.13 -4.24
CA LEU A 259 10.78 -36.82 -2.97
C LEU A 259 10.18 -38.21 -3.20
N GLU A 260 9.29 -38.37 -4.19
CA GLU A 260 8.72 -39.67 -4.58
C GLU A 260 9.81 -40.64 -5.08
N GLU A 261 10.70 -40.18 -5.96
CA GLU A 261 11.85 -40.97 -6.45
C GLU A 261 12.84 -41.29 -5.32
N THR A 262 13.07 -40.34 -4.41
CA THR A 262 13.91 -40.56 -3.23
C THR A 262 13.29 -41.60 -2.30
N SER A 263 11.97 -41.55 -2.08
CA SER A 263 11.25 -42.53 -1.25
C SER A 263 11.34 -43.94 -1.86
N ALA A 264 11.13 -44.08 -3.16
CA ALA A 264 11.28 -45.35 -3.87
C ALA A 264 12.71 -45.91 -3.75
N SER A 265 13.72 -45.05 -3.92
CA SER A 265 15.13 -45.43 -3.75
C SER A 265 15.46 -45.85 -2.32
N MET A 266 14.82 -45.22 -1.33
CA MET A 266 14.97 -45.56 0.08
C MET A 266 14.31 -46.90 0.44
N GLU A 267 13.17 -47.22 -0.14
CA GLU A 267 12.55 -48.55 0.00
C GLU A 267 13.44 -49.65 -0.60
N GLU A 268 13.98 -49.43 -1.80
CA GLU A 268 14.91 -50.36 -2.43
C GLU A 268 16.19 -50.55 -1.61
N MET A 269 16.74 -49.46 -1.07
CA MET A 269 17.91 -49.50 -0.21
C MET A 269 17.64 -50.24 1.09
N THR A 270 16.47 -50.00 1.72
CA THR A 270 16.04 -50.72 2.93
C THR A 270 15.93 -52.22 2.67
N SER A 271 15.33 -52.60 1.54
CA SER A 271 15.22 -54.00 1.11
C SER A 271 16.59 -54.64 0.93
N THR A 272 17.51 -53.95 0.26
CA THR A 272 18.88 -54.43 -0.01
C THR A 272 19.69 -54.58 1.28
N ILE A 273 19.59 -53.63 2.22
CA ILE A 273 20.26 -53.71 3.53
C ILE A 273 19.73 -54.89 4.34
N LYS A 274 18.41 -55.10 4.35
CA LYS A 274 17.79 -56.25 5.02
C LYS A 274 18.27 -57.57 4.41
N GLN A 275 18.30 -57.66 3.09
CA GLN A 275 18.84 -58.82 2.39
C GLN A 275 20.32 -59.06 2.71
N ASN A 276 21.13 -58.00 2.82
CA ASN A 276 22.54 -58.11 3.23
C ASN A 276 22.70 -58.63 4.66
N ALA A 277 21.87 -58.18 5.60
CA ALA A 277 21.88 -58.68 6.97
C ALA A 277 21.50 -60.17 7.02
N ASP A 278 20.48 -60.59 6.26
CA ASP A 278 20.08 -61.99 6.16
C ASP A 278 21.16 -62.85 5.49
N ASN A 279 21.78 -62.36 4.42
CA ASN A 279 22.90 -63.03 3.75
C ASN A 279 24.12 -63.18 4.67
N ALA A 280 24.45 -62.14 5.46
CA ALA A 280 25.51 -62.21 6.46
C ALA A 280 25.19 -63.29 7.50
N LYS A 281 23.96 -63.35 8.01
CA LYS A 281 23.54 -64.40 8.95
C LYS A 281 23.68 -65.81 8.37
N GLN A 282 23.29 -66.02 7.11
CA GLN A 282 23.45 -67.30 6.43
C GLN A 282 24.93 -67.66 6.19
N ALA A 283 25.73 -66.69 5.74
CA ALA A 283 27.17 -66.88 5.56
C ALA A 283 27.87 -67.24 6.88
N ASN A 284 27.46 -66.64 7.99
CA ASN A 284 27.97 -66.96 9.32
C ASN A 284 27.70 -68.42 9.69
N GLN A 285 26.47 -68.90 9.46
CA GLN A 285 26.11 -70.31 9.71
C GLN A 285 26.94 -71.26 8.85
N LEU A 286 27.16 -70.92 7.58
CA LEU A 286 27.96 -71.74 6.67
C LEU A 286 29.44 -71.76 7.08
N ALA A 287 29.99 -70.62 7.51
CA ALA A 287 31.35 -70.52 8.03
C ALA A 287 31.54 -71.36 9.32
N VAL A 288 30.59 -71.29 10.25
CA VAL A 288 30.62 -72.12 11.47
C VAL A 288 30.58 -73.62 11.13
N ALA A 289 29.72 -74.03 10.20
CA ALA A 289 29.67 -75.43 9.75
C ALA A 289 30.98 -75.88 9.06
N ALA A 290 31.55 -75.03 8.20
CA ALA A 290 32.83 -75.32 7.53
C ALA A 290 33.98 -75.45 8.54
N ARG A 291 33.99 -74.59 9.57
CA ARG A 291 34.96 -74.67 10.67
C ARG A 291 34.83 -75.99 11.43
N GLU A 292 33.61 -76.42 11.77
CA GLU A 292 33.38 -77.68 12.46
C GLU A 292 33.91 -78.89 11.65
N VAL A 293 33.70 -78.88 10.33
CA VAL A 293 34.22 -79.92 9.42
C VAL A 293 35.76 -79.90 9.38
N ALA A 294 36.37 -78.72 9.32
CA ALA A 294 37.83 -78.58 9.34
C ALA A 294 38.43 -79.03 10.68
N GLU A 295 37.81 -78.69 11.81
CA GLU A 295 38.21 -79.16 13.15
C GLU A 295 38.13 -80.69 13.25
N LYS A 296 37.03 -81.30 12.77
CA LYS A 296 36.92 -82.77 12.66
C LYS A 296 38.01 -83.36 11.76
N GLY A 297 38.29 -82.74 10.61
CA GLY A 297 39.38 -83.15 9.72
C GLY A 297 40.75 -83.11 10.42
N GLY A 298 41.00 -82.08 11.24
CA GLY A 298 42.19 -81.98 12.07
C GLY A 298 42.32 -83.18 13.01
N THR A 299 41.26 -83.50 13.76
CA THR A 299 41.28 -84.66 14.68
C THR A 299 41.51 -86.00 13.98
N VAL A 300 41.03 -86.17 12.75
CA VAL A 300 41.28 -87.39 11.94
C VAL A 300 42.74 -87.44 11.49
N THR A 301 43.31 -86.30 11.12
CA THR A 301 44.69 -86.18 10.70
C THR A 301 45.65 -86.46 11.87
N ASP A 302 45.35 -85.95 13.07
CA ASP A 302 46.11 -86.23 14.29
C ASP A 302 46.16 -87.73 14.59
N LYS A 303 45.00 -88.42 14.50
CA LYS A 303 44.92 -89.88 14.65
C LYS A 303 45.71 -90.62 13.56
N ALA A 304 45.74 -90.10 12.34
CA ALA A 304 46.53 -90.69 11.26
C ALA A 304 48.04 -90.54 11.49
N VAL A 305 48.50 -89.40 12.03
CA VAL A 305 49.90 -89.22 12.44
C VAL A 305 50.28 -90.21 13.55
N GLU A 306 49.40 -90.38 14.55
CA GLU A 306 49.61 -91.36 15.62
C GLU A 306 49.75 -92.80 15.07
N ALA A 307 48.85 -93.20 14.16
CA ALA A 307 48.92 -94.50 13.50
C ALA A 307 50.21 -94.70 12.69
N MET A 308 50.65 -93.68 11.93
CA MET A 308 51.92 -93.74 11.19
C MET A 308 53.13 -93.86 12.12
N ASN A 309 53.11 -93.19 13.26
CA ASN A 309 54.17 -93.31 14.27
C ASN A 309 54.25 -94.73 14.87
N GLU A 310 53.11 -95.35 15.18
CA GLU A 310 53.06 -96.73 15.66
C GLU A 310 53.51 -97.75 14.58
N ILE A 311 53.18 -97.51 13.30
CA ILE A 311 53.70 -98.31 12.17
C ILE A 311 55.21 -98.16 12.03
N ASN A 312 55.74 -96.93 12.16
CA ASN A 312 57.18 -96.67 12.08
C ASN A 312 57.93 -97.38 13.22
N LYS A 313 57.41 -97.30 14.44
CA LYS A 313 57.94 -98.00 15.61
C LYS A 313 57.91 -99.51 15.45
N SER A 314 56.81 -100.05 14.94
CA SER A 314 56.67 -101.49 14.65
C SER A 314 57.66 -101.95 13.57
N SER A 315 57.83 -101.15 12.51
CA SER A 315 58.77 -101.44 11.42
C SER A 315 60.22 -101.44 11.90
N LYS A 316 60.63 -100.49 12.75
CA LYS A 316 61.96 -100.48 13.39
C LYS A 316 62.20 -101.73 14.23
N LYS A 317 61.21 -102.12 15.04
CA LYS A 317 61.30 -103.34 15.85
C LYS A 317 61.44 -104.60 14.99
N ILE A 318 60.77 -104.67 13.84
CA ILE A 318 60.95 -105.75 12.87
C ILE A 318 62.37 -105.72 12.30
N ALA A 319 62.91 -104.55 11.94
CA ALA A 319 64.28 -104.42 11.45
C ALA A 319 65.31 -104.97 12.46
N ASP A 320 65.12 -104.69 13.76
CA ASP A 320 65.97 -105.20 14.83
C ASP A 320 65.89 -106.73 14.94
N ILE A 321 64.69 -107.31 14.84
CA ILE A 321 64.50 -108.77 14.83
C ILE A 321 65.20 -109.42 13.63
N ILE A 322 65.10 -108.81 12.45
CA ILE A 322 65.74 -109.32 11.23
C ILE A 322 67.27 -109.24 11.33
N ASN A 323 67.82 -108.21 12.01
CA ASN A 323 69.25 -108.17 12.31
C ASN A 323 69.71 -109.35 13.17
N VAL A 324 68.93 -109.71 14.20
CA VAL A 324 69.22 -110.89 15.04
C VAL A 324 69.13 -112.18 14.22
N ILE A 325 68.17 -112.29 13.30
CA ILE A 325 68.05 -113.47 12.42
C ILE A 325 69.25 -113.59 11.46
N ASP A 326 69.72 -112.48 10.88
CA ASP A 326 70.94 -112.47 10.05
C ASP A 326 72.17 -112.88 10.87
N GLU A 327 72.27 -112.42 12.12
CA GLU A 327 73.33 -112.82 13.05
C GLU A 327 73.27 -114.33 13.38
N ILE A 328 72.08 -114.87 13.67
CA ILE A 328 71.88 -116.32 13.90
C ILE A 328 72.26 -117.11 12.65
N ALA A 329 71.87 -116.65 11.46
CA ALA A 329 72.22 -117.30 10.19
C ALA A 329 73.75 -117.30 9.98
N PHE A 330 74.43 -116.19 10.28
CA PHE A 330 75.89 -116.10 10.22
C PHE A 330 76.57 -117.04 11.21
N GLN A 331 76.13 -117.06 12.48
CA GLN A 331 76.63 -117.98 13.50
C GLN A 331 76.42 -119.44 13.10
N THR A 332 75.26 -119.78 12.53
CA THR A 332 74.93 -121.13 12.03
C THR A 332 75.83 -121.52 10.85
N ASN A 333 76.12 -120.58 9.94
CA ASN A 333 77.04 -120.79 8.83
C ASN A 333 78.49 -121.04 9.31
N LEU A 334 78.94 -120.34 10.36
CA LEU A 334 80.25 -120.59 11.00
C LEU A 334 80.30 -121.94 11.72
N LEU A 335 79.25 -122.31 12.46
CA LEU A 335 79.14 -123.61 13.13
C LEU A 335 79.15 -124.76 12.11
N ALA A 336 78.42 -124.62 11.01
CA ALA A 336 78.38 -125.59 9.93
C ALA A 336 79.72 -125.71 9.20
N LEU A 337 80.44 -124.61 9.01
CA LEU A 337 81.81 -124.63 8.48
C LEU A 337 82.75 -125.40 9.42
N ASN A 338 82.72 -125.11 10.72
CA ASN A 338 83.52 -125.82 11.72
C ASN A 338 83.20 -127.32 11.74
N ALA A 339 81.91 -127.68 11.66
CA ALA A 339 81.47 -129.08 11.59
C ALA A 339 81.95 -129.77 10.30
N ALA A 340 81.91 -129.08 9.14
CA ALA A 340 82.41 -129.62 7.88
C ALA A 340 83.92 -129.86 7.90
N VAL A 341 84.69 -128.97 8.55
CA VAL A 341 86.14 -129.12 8.75
C VAL A 341 86.45 -130.32 9.65
N GLU A 342 85.74 -130.47 10.78
CA GLU A 342 85.96 -131.60 11.69
C GLU A 342 85.51 -132.94 11.06
N ALA A 343 84.45 -132.92 10.26
CA ALA A 343 84.00 -134.07 9.48
C ALA A 343 85.05 -134.49 8.42
N ALA A 344 85.69 -133.53 7.74
CA ALA A 344 86.79 -133.81 6.82
C ALA A 344 88.02 -134.38 7.55
N ARG A 345 88.27 -133.94 8.79
CA ARG A 345 89.36 -134.43 9.65
C ARG A 345 89.16 -135.88 10.09
N ALA A 346 87.91 -136.32 10.26
CA ALA A 346 87.54 -137.69 10.62
C ALA A 346 87.59 -138.71 9.45
N GLY A 347 87.91 -138.28 8.23
CA GLY A 347 88.06 -139.16 7.06
C GLY A 347 86.74 -139.85 6.64
N GLU A 348 86.79 -141.15 6.30
CA GLU A 348 85.61 -141.90 5.82
C GLU A 348 84.48 -142.00 6.88
N GLN A 349 84.80 -141.93 8.18
CA GLN A 349 83.79 -141.99 9.25
C GLN A 349 82.99 -140.68 9.38
N GLY A 350 83.53 -139.56 8.90
CA GLY A 350 82.89 -138.24 8.95
C GLY A 350 82.00 -137.92 7.73
N ARG A 351 81.93 -138.81 6.74
CA ARG A 351 81.34 -138.52 5.42
C ARG A 351 79.85 -138.15 5.47
N GLY A 352 79.08 -138.82 6.33
CA GLY A 352 77.66 -138.47 6.58
C GLY A 352 77.49 -137.13 7.29
N PHE A 353 78.36 -136.82 8.26
CA PHE A 353 78.37 -135.54 8.96
C PHE A 353 78.78 -134.38 8.04
N ALA A 354 79.69 -134.59 7.10
CA ALA A 354 80.10 -133.59 6.12
C ALA A 354 78.93 -133.16 5.21
N VAL A 355 78.07 -134.11 4.79
CA VAL A 355 76.88 -133.81 3.97
C VAL A 355 75.87 -132.98 4.76
N VAL A 356 75.58 -133.37 6.01
CA VAL A 356 74.68 -132.61 6.88
C VAL A 356 75.24 -131.21 7.16
N ALA A 357 76.54 -131.09 7.44
CA ALA A 357 77.18 -129.80 7.64
C ALA A 357 77.11 -128.90 6.40
N SER A 358 77.28 -129.47 5.20
CA SER A 358 77.10 -128.73 3.93
C SER A 358 75.66 -128.27 3.73
N GLU A 359 74.67 -129.10 4.06
CA GLU A 359 73.25 -128.76 3.92
C GLU A 359 72.83 -127.68 4.93
N VAL A 360 73.27 -127.79 6.19
CA VAL A 360 73.07 -126.76 7.22
C VAL A 360 73.72 -125.44 6.81
N ARG A 361 74.92 -125.50 6.20
CA ARG A 361 75.60 -124.32 5.67
C ARG A 361 74.81 -123.65 4.54
N ASN A 362 74.29 -124.45 3.60
CA ASN A 362 73.47 -123.94 2.50
C ASN A 362 72.18 -123.28 3.03
N LEU A 363 71.50 -123.92 3.98
CA LEU A 363 70.30 -123.38 4.63
C LEU A 363 70.59 -122.08 5.39
N ALA A 364 71.73 -122.00 6.08
CA ALA A 364 72.18 -120.78 6.76
C ALA A 364 72.46 -119.64 5.77
N GLN A 365 73.12 -119.92 4.65
CA GLN A 365 73.33 -118.94 3.57
C GLN A 365 72.01 -118.47 2.94
N ARG A 366 71.06 -119.37 2.68
CA ARG A 366 69.72 -119.03 2.19
C ARG A 366 68.96 -118.16 3.19
N SER A 367 69.06 -118.47 4.49
CA SER A 367 68.43 -117.69 5.56
C SER A 367 69.03 -116.29 5.67
N ALA A 368 70.35 -116.14 5.54
CA ALA A 368 71.02 -114.84 5.53
C ALA A 368 70.61 -113.99 4.31
N THR A 369 70.51 -114.58 3.11
CA THR A 369 70.03 -113.87 1.93
C THR A 369 68.58 -113.40 2.09
N ALA A 370 67.69 -114.27 2.58
CA ALA A 370 66.30 -113.92 2.84
C ALA A 370 66.19 -112.82 3.92
N ALA A 371 66.99 -112.90 4.99
CA ALA A 371 67.04 -111.86 6.03
C ALA A 371 67.47 -110.50 5.44
N LYS A 372 68.46 -110.46 4.55
CA LYS A 372 68.88 -109.23 3.86
C LYS A 372 67.81 -108.65 2.95
N GLU A 373 67.09 -109.48 2.20
CA GLU A 373 65.96 -109.04 1.36
C GLU A 373 64.82 -108.45 2.21
N ILE A 374 64.44 -109.12 3.31
CA ILE A 374 63.43 -108.61 4.24
C ILE A 374 63.90 -107.29 4.87
N LYS A 375 65.17 -107.20 5.28
CA LYS A 375 65.75 -105.96 5.83
C LYS A 375 65.66 -104.81 4.85
N ALA A 376 65.93 -105.05 3.57
CA ALA A 376 65.80 -104.04 2.52
C ALA A 376 64.33 -103.56 2.38
N LEU A 377 63.36 -104.47 2.34
CA LEU A 377 61.94 -104.15 2.26
C LEU A 377 61.43 -103.39 3.50
N ILE A 378 61.92 -103.73 4.69
CA ILE A 378 61.58 -103.02 5.93
C ILE A 378 62.17 -101.61 5.92
N ASN A 379 63.42 -101.44 5.48
CA ASN A 379 64.02 -100.11 5.35
C ASN A 379 63.25 -99.24 4.35
N GLU A 380 62.85 -99.80 3.20
CA GLU A 380 61.99 -99.11 2.23
C GLU A 380 60.64 -98.73 2.84
N SER A 381 60.03 -99.63 3.63
CA SER A 381 58.76 -99.37 4.32
C SER A 381 58.90 -98.26 5.36
N VAL A 382 59.97 -98.25 6.15
CA VAL A 382 60.27 -97.17 7.11
C VAL A 382 60.39 -95.83 6.40
N GLN A 383 61.07 -95.78 5.25
CA GLN A 383 61.19 -94.56 4.45
C GLN A 383 59.82 -94.09 3.96
N LYS A 384 59.02 -94.96 3.34
CA LYS A 384 57.67 -94.61 2.84
C LYS A 384 56.72 -94.16 3.95
N VAL A 385 56.79 -94.78 5.13
CA VAL A 385 56.01 -94.36 6.31
C VAL A 385 56.48 -93.01 6.82
N GLY A 386 57.79 -92.74 6.78
CA GLY A 386 58.35 -91.42 7.10
C GLY A 386 57.79 -90.32 6.18
N ASP A 387 57.89 -90.53 4.87
CA ASP A 387 57.35 -89.59 3.86
C ASP A 387 55.82 -89.40 4.03
N GLY A 388 55.10 -90.50 4.27
CA GLY A 388 53.66 -90.46 4.56
C GLY A 388 53.32 -89.68 5.82
N SER A 389 54.08 -89.86 6.90
CA SER A 389 53.91 -89.11 8.15
C SER A 389 54.13 -87.61 7.94
N GLU A 390 55.12 -87.22 7.13
CA GLU A 390 55.37 -85.81 6.82
C GLU A 390 54.20 -85.19 6.05
N LEU A 391 53.67 -85.89 5.03
CA LEU A 391 52.51 -85.44 4.24
C LEU A 391 51.25 -85.28 5.10
N VAL A 392 50.98 -86.23 6.00
CA VAL A 392 49.83 -86.18 6.90
C VAL A 392 50.00 -85.03 7.90
N ASN A 393 51.18 -84.85 8.49
CA ASN A 393 51.46 -83.73 9.40
C ASN A 393 51.25 -82.36 8.71
N ARG A 394 51.76 -82.21 7.49
CA ARG A 394 51.56 -81.00 6.68
C ARG A 394 50.10 -80.79 6.30
N SER A 395 49.33 -81.86 6.08
CA SER A 395 47.88 -81.78 5.89
C SER A 395 47.18 -81.25 7.16
N GLY A 396 47.63 -81.67 8.35
CA GLY A 396 47.14 -81.18 9.64
C GLY A 396 47.38 -79.69 9.83
N GLN A 397 48.60 -79.22 9.54
CA GLN A 397 48.93 -77.78 9.55
C GLN A 397 48.05 -76.98 8.60
N THR A 398 47.80 -77.50 7.39
CA THR A 398 46.92 -76.84 6.40
C THR A 398 45.49 -76.72 6.91
N LEU A 399 44.98 -77.74 7.62
CA LEU A 399 43.65 -77.69 8.23
C LEU A 399 43.57 -76.66 9.36
N GLU A 400 44.62 -76.51 10.16
CA GLU A 400 44.70 -75.47 11.19
C GLU A 400 44.69 -74.05 10.57
N GLU A 401 45.41 -73.84 9.47
CA GLU A 401 45.36 -72.58 8.70
C GLU A 401 43.96 -72.30 8.14
N ILE A 402 43.24 -73.33 7.68
CA ILE A 402 41.85 -73.22 7.22
C ILE A 402 40.95 -72.79 8.38
N VAL A 403 41.04 -73.44 9.54
CA VAL A 403 40.25 -73.08 10.74
C VAL A 403 40.46 -71.61 11.12
N ASN A 404 41.72 -71.15 11.14
CA ASN A 404 42.06 -69.76 11.44
C ASN A 404 41.52 -68.79 10.38
N SER A 405 41.55 -69.17 9.10
CA SER A 405 41.02 -68.35 8.01
C SER A 405 39.49 -68.26 8.06
N VAL A 406 38.79 -69.36 8.35
CA VAL A 406 37.32 -69.39 8.52
C VAL A 406 36.89 -68.57 9.74
N LYS A 407 37.67 -68.59 10.83
CA LYS A 407 37.43 -67.72 11.99
C LYS A 407 37.45 -66.25 11.59
N ARG A 408 38.48 -65.81 10.84
CA ARG A 408 38.54 -64.43 10.32
C ARG A 408 37.35 -64.07 9.43
N VAL A 409 36.89 -65.01 8.59
CA VAL A 409 35.68 -64.80 7.76
C VAL A 409 34.44 -64.60 8.64
N THR A 410 34.32 -65.38 9.71
CA THR A 410 33.22 -65.26 10.70
C THR A 410 33.22 -63.88 11.38
N ASP A 411 34.41 -63.38 11.74
CA ASP A 411 34.56 -62.03 12.33
C ASP A 411 34.11 -60.93 11.34
N ILE A 412 34.54 -61.00 10.08
CA ILE A 412 34.13 -60.05 9.03
C ILE A 412 32.61 -60.09 8.80
N ILE A 413 32.02 -61.29 8.78
CA ILE A 413 30.57 -61.44 8.60
C ILE A 413 29.81 -60.81 9.78
N SER A 414 30.33 -60.94 10.99
CA SER A 414 29.75 -60.30 12.19
C SER A 414 29.80 -58.77 12.09
N GLU A 415 30.91 -58.22 11.59
CA GLU A 415 31.03 -56.78 11.30
C GLU A 415 30.05 -56.33 10.22
N ILE A 416 29.88 -57.09 9.14
CA ILE A 416 28.89 -56.79 8.07
C ILE A 416 27.47 -56.77 8.63
N SER A 417 27.12 -57.74 9.49
CA SER A 417 25.80 -57.79 10.11
C SER A 417 25.56 -56.57 11.01
N ALA A 418 26.55 -56.18 11.81
CA ALA A 418 26.46 -55.01 12.67
C ALA A 418 26.33 -53.72 11.85
N ALA A 419 27.17 -53.54 10.81
CA ALA A 419 27.11 -52.40 9.91
C ALA A 419 25.77 -52.31 9.16
N SER A 420 25.22 -53.45 8.72
CA SER A 420 23.90 -53.50 8.07
C SER A 420 22.78 -53.08 9.02
N GLN A 421 22.86 -53.46 10.30
CA GLN A 421 21.90 -53.04 11.34
C GLN A 421 21.97 -51.52 11.58
N GLU A 422 23.17 -50.94 11.61
CA GLU A 422 23.40 -49.51 11.76
C GLU A 422 22.91 -48.73 10.52
N GLN A 423 23.18 -49.24 9.32
CA GLN A 423 22.65 -48.67 8.07
C GLN A 423 21.12 -48.67 8.06
N ALA A 424 20.47 -49.75 8.49
CA ALA A 424 19.01 -49.80 8.58
C ALA A 424 18.46 -48.71 9.52
N ALA A 425 19.10 -48.50 10.68
CA ALA A 425 18.72 -47.42 11.60
C ALA A 425 18.96 -46.02 10.99
N GLY A 426 20.06 -45.82 10.28
CA GLY A 426 20.34 -44.57 9.57
C GLY A 426 19.31 -44.27 8.48
N ILE A 427 18.89 -45.29 7.74
CA ILE A 427 17.86 -45.18 6.69
C ILE A 427 16.49 -44.86 7.27
N ASP A 428 16.12 -45.41 8.43
CA ASP A 428 14.89 -45.03 9.14
C ASP A 428 14.88 -43.53 9.52
N GLN A 429 16.03 -42.99 9.94
CA GLN A 429 16.16 -41.57 10.25
C GLN A 429 16.06 -40.69 8.99
N VAL A 430 16.67 -41.11 7.88
CA VAL A 430 16.53 -40.40 6.60
C VAL A 430 15.08 -40.47 6.11
N ASN A 431 14.39 -41.60 6.26
CA ASN A 431 12.98 -41.74 5.90
C ASN A 431 12.11 -40.74 6.69
N LYS A 432 12.33 -40.60 8.00
CA LYS A 432 11.66 -39.57 8.82
C LYS A 432 11.91 -38.15 8.31
N ALA A 433 13.13 -37.83 7.90
CA ALA A 433 13.45 -36.53 7.32
C ALA A 433 12.74 -36.30 5.98
N VAL A 434 12.67 -37.32 5.12
CA VAL A 434 11.92 -37.27 3.85
C VAL A 434 10.43 -37.04 4.09
N MET A 435 9.82 -37.70 5.07
CA MET A 435 8.42 -37.45 5.45
C MET A 435 8.18 -36.01 5.91
N GLN A 436 9.10 -35.42 6.66
CA GLN A 436 9.01 -34.00 7.06
C GLN A 436 9.15 -33.06 5.85
N MET A 437 10.03 -33.38 4.90
CA MET A 437 10.16 -32.63 3.65
C MET A 437 8.90 -32.73 2.79
N ASP A 438 8.25 -33.90 2.74
CA ASP A 438 6.98 -34.09 2.05
C ASP A 438 5.87 -33.23 2.68
N GLN A 439 5.73 -33.26 4.02
CA GLN A 439 4.78 -32.40 4.73
C GLN A 439 5.02 -30.90 4.43
N GLY A 440 6.27 -30.45 4.46
CA GLY A 440 6.62 -29.07 4.08
C GLY A 440 6.32 -28.75 2.61
N THR A 441 6.48 -29.73 1.71
CA THR A 441 6.15 -29.59 0.29
C THR A 441 4.65 -29.45 0.07
N GLN A 442 3.83 -30.24 0.76
CA GLN A 442 2.37 -30.11 0.75
C GLN A 442 1.91 -28.77 1.33
N GLN A 443 2.52 -28.33 2.43
CA GLN A 443 2.22 -27.02 3.02
C GLN A 443 2.59 -25.86 2.07
N ASN A 444 3.72 -25.95 1.37
CA ASN A 444 4.09 -24.98 0.35
C ASN A 444 3.06 -24.93 -0.80
N ALA A 445 2.54 -26.08 -1.23
CA ALA A 445 1.50 -26.13 -2.26
C ALA A 445 0.23 -25.40 -1.80
N ALA A 446 -0.22 -25.63 -0.56
CA ALA A 446 -1.36 -24.92 0.02
C ALA A 446 -1.12 -23.41 0.13
N LEU A 447 0.07 -23.01 0.62
CA LEU A 447 0.45 -21.60 0.73
C LEU A 447 0.51 -20.90 -0.64
N VAL A 448 0.97 -21.60 -1.68
CA VAL A 448 0.99 -21.08 -3.05
C VAL A 448 -0.44 -20.82 -3.54
N GLU A 449 -1.38 -21.74 -3.27
CA GLU A 449 -2.78 -21.57 -3.65
C GLU A 449 -3.42 -20.38 -2.91
N GLU A 450 -3.21 -20.28 -1.60
CA GLU A 450 -3.68 -19.15 -0.79
C GLU A 450 -3.09 -17.82 -1.26
N ALA A 451 -1.77 -17.76 -1.47
CA ALA A 451 -1.08 -16.55 -1.90
C ALA A 451 -1.48 -16.12 -3.32
N THR A 452 -1.77 -17.09 -4.20
CA THR A 452 -2.28 -16.80 -5.55
C THR A 452 -3.68 -16.21 -5.49
N SER A 453 -4.57 -16.78 -4.68
CA SER A 453 -5.92 -16.24 -4.44
C SER A 453 -5.87 -14.83 -3.84
N ALA A 454 -5.01 -14.61 -2.82
CA ALA A 454 -4.81 -13.30 -2.22
C ALA A 454 -4.30 -12.26 -3.22
N SER A 455 -3.33 -12.63 -4.07
CA SER A 455 -2.79 -11.75 -5.12
C SER A 455 -3.81 -11.39 -6.18
N GLN A 456 -4.67 -12.34 -6.58
CA GLN A 456 -5.78 -12.07 -7.50
C GLN A 456 -6.80 -11.11 -6.88
N SER A 457 -7.14 -11.29 -5.60
CA SER A 457 -8.02 -10.37 -4.86
C SER A 457 -7.43 -8.96 -4.78
N MET A 458 -6.14 -8.82 -4.47
CA MET A 458 -5.45 -7.52 -4.46
C MET A 458 -5.45 -6.85 -5.83
N LYS A 459 -5.19 -7.61 -6.91
CA LYS A 459 -5.27 -7.11 -8.28
C LYS A 459 -6.67 -6.61 -8.64
N GLN A 460 -7.71 -7.34 -8.22
CA GLN A 460 -9.09 -6.94 -8.44
C GLN A 460 -9.47 -5.68 -7.66
N GLN A 461 -9.04 -5.57 -6.39
CA GLN A 461 -9.25 -4.37 -5.58
C GLN A 461 -8.54 -3.15 -6.17
N ALA A 462 -7.31 -3.31 -6.64
CA ALA A 462 -6.56 -2.26 -7.32
C ALA A 462 -7.26 -1.81 -8.61
N ALA A 463 -7.76 -2.75 -9.42
CA ALA A 463 -8.52 -2.45 -10.63
C ALA A 463 -9.82 -1.68 -10.32
N GLU A 464 -10.53 -2.05 -9.26
CA GLU A 464 -11.74 -1.35 -8.82
C GLU A 464 -11.41 0.07 -8.31
N LEU A 465 -10.34 0.25 -7.55
CA LEU A 465 -9.86 1.58 -7.14
C LEU A 465 -9.51 2.45 -8.35
N LEU A 466 -8.79 1.91 -9.33
CA LEU A 466 -8.49 2.64 -10.57
C LEU A 466 -9.76 3.06 -11.31
N LYS A 467 -10.77 2.21 -11.35
CA LYS A 467 -12.07 2.51 -11.96
C LYS A 467 -12.81 3.62 -11.20
N GLN A 468 -12.80 3.59 -9.86
CA GLN A 468 -13.43 4.63 -9.03
C GLN A 468 -12.72 5.99 -9.18
N VAL A 469 -11.38 5.98 -9.21
CA VAL A 469 -10.57 7.19 -9.37
C VAL A 469 -10.66 7.73 -10.80
N ALA A 470 -10.87 6.88 -11.81
CA ALA A 470 -11.07 7.29 -13.20
C ALA A 470 -12.34 8.14 -13.44
N PHE A 471 -13.29 8.15 -12.49
CA PHE A 471 -14.38 9.13 -12.49
C PHE A 471 -13.85 10.57 -12.46
N PHE A 472 -12.77 10.82 -11.71
CA PHE A 472 -12.15 12.12 -11.58
C PHE A 472 -11.24 12.43 -12.78
N LYS A 473 -11.64 13.40 -13.59
CA LYS A 473 -10.89 13.92 -14.73
C LYS A 473 -10.16 15.19 -14.33
N PHE A 474 -8.86 15.20 -14.53
CA PHE A 474 -8.03 16.38 -14.42
C PHE A 474 -7.07 16.38 -15.60
N GLU A 475 -6.63 17.56 -16.04
CA GLU A 475 -5.47 17.59 -16.92
C GLU A 475 -4.32 17.01 -16.11
N ALA A 476 -3.86 15.83 -16.52
CA ALA A 476 -2.53 15.40 -16.15
C ALA A 476 -1.62 16.49 -16.71
N GLU A 477 -1.23 17.43 -15.85
CA GLU A 477 -0.30 18.48 -16.19
C GLU A 477 0.84 17.78 -16.92
N GLY A 478 1.09 18.21 -18.16
CA GLY A 478 2.05 17.62 -19.08
C GLY A 478 3.49 17.77 -18.61
N GLN A 479 3.78 17.49 -17.35
CA GLN A 479 5.02 16.84 -16.96
C GLN A 479 4.93 15.40 -17.44
N GLY A 480 5.15 15.25 -18.74
CA GLY A 480 6.00 14.16 -19.16
C GLY A 480 7.24 14.22 -18.29
N PHE A 481 7.28 13.36 -17.26
CA PHE A 481 8.45 12.54 -17.07
C PHE A 481 8.59 11.69 -18.33
N SER A 482 8.93 12.35 -19.45
CA SER A 482 9.77 11.75 -20.47
C SER A 482 10.95 11.22 -19.68
N ALA A 483 10.94 9.90 -19.50
CA ALA A 483 12.05 9.13 -19.02
C ALA A 483 13.31 9.79 -19.56
N GLN A 484 14.12 10.31 -18.65
CA GLN A 484 15.43 10.85 -18.94
C GLN A 484 16.29 9.68 -19.42
N ALA A 485 16.14 9.38 -20.71
CA ALA A 485 17.12 8.67 -21.50
C ALA A 485 18.34 9.59 -21.58
N GLY A 486 19.21 9.49 -20.58
CA GLY A 486 20.43 10.28 -20.51
C GLY A 486 20.86 10.56 -19.08
N LEU A 487 21.41 9.54 -18.41
CA LEU A 487 22.46 9.57 -17.38
C LEU A 487 22.35 8.32 -16.48
N SER A 488 22.61 7.16 -17.07
CA SER A 488 23.13 5.98 -16.36
C SER A 488 24.08 5.24 -17.31
N GLN A 489 25.16 5.94 -17.67
CA GLN A 489 26.44 5.28 -17.95
C GLN A 489 27.30 5.49 -16.72
N GLY A 490 27.47 4.42 -15.93
CA GLY A 490 28.39 4.40 -14.81
C GLY A 490 27.81 3.65 -13.61
N VAL A 491 28.41 2.50 -13.32
CA VAL A 491 28.25 1.65 -12.13
C VAL A 491 27.11 0.64 -12.19
N GLY A 492 27.47 -0.65 -12.36
CA GLY A 492 26.60 -1.76 -11.96
C GLY A 492 26.37 -2.93 -12.92
N LYS A 493 27.23 -3.20 -13.93
CA LYS A 493 27.23 -4.53 -14.59
C LYS A 493 28.02 -5.52 -13.73
N GLY A 494 27.31 -6.31 -12.92
CA GLY A 494 27.86 -7.46 -12.22
C GLY A 494 26.74 -8.30 -11.61
N MET A 495 26.69 -9.57 -12.01
CA MET A 495 25.82 -10.65 -11.50
C MET A 495 24.36 -10.65 -11.99
N ALA A 496 24.14 -11.19 -13.19
CA ALA A 496 23.44 -12.48 -13.35
C ALA A 496 23.49 -12.94 -14.82
N GLN A 497 23.69 -14.25 -14.98
CA GLN A 497 23.54 -15.07 -16.19
C GLN A 497 24.68 -15.09 -17.23
N ALA A 498 25.53 -16.12 -17.13
CA ALA A 498 25.95 -16.93 -18.27
C ALA A 498 26.72 -18.19 -17.82
N HIS A 499 26.03 -19.32 -17.62
CA HIS A 499 26.66 -20.63 -17.78
C HIS A 499 25.70 -21.61 -18.44
N ALA A 500 25.71 -21.58 -19.77
CA ALA A 500 25.27 -22.68 -20.62
C ALA A 500 25.97 -22.60 -22.00
N LYS A 501 27.16 -23.20 -22.13
CA LYS A 501 27.50 -24.08 -23.26
C LYS A 501 28.93 -24.62 -23.18
N LYS A 502 28.99 -25.96 -23.21
CA LYS A 502 29.90 -26.85 -23.95
C LYS A 502 31.32 -26.36 -24.24
N SER A 503 32.30 -27.07 -23.68
CA SER A 503 33.56 -27.35 -24.34
C SER A 503 33.82 -28.86 -24.28
N SER A 504 34.08 -29.46 -25.43
CA SER A 504 34.45 -30.85 -25.61
C SER A 504 35.93 -30.95 -25.99
N SER A 505 36.59 -31.91 -25.32
CA SER A 505 37.74 -32.74 -25.76
C SER A 505 39.08 -32.08 -26.09
N VAL A 506 40.14 -32.47 -25.37
CA VAL A 506 41.33 -33.19 -25.90
C VAL A 506 41.95 -34.10 -24.80
N THR A 507 42.09 -35.38 -25.15
CA THR A 507 42.99 -36.49 -24.72
C THR A 507 44.36 -36.09 -24.12
N LYS A 508 45.09 -36.82 -23.24
CA LYS A 508 45.38 -38.25 -23.03
C LYS A 508 46.10 -38.42 -21.65
N PRO A 509 46.44 -39.64 -21.16
CA PRO A 509 46.51 -39.99 -19.74
C PRO A 509 47.94 -40.08 -19.18
N MET A 510 48.06 -40.07 -17.85
CA MET A 510 49.24 -40.60 -17.15
C MET A 510 48.82 -41.50 -15.98
N GLN A 511 49.37 -42.71 -16.01
CA GLN A 511 49.27 -43.79 -15.05
C GLN A 511 50.16 -43.56 -13.80
N PRO A 512 50.09 -44.43 -12.76
CA PRO A 512 50.26 -44.07 -11.35
C PRO A 512 51.64 -44.42 -10.76
N ALA A 513 51.74 -44.20 -9.43
CA ALA A 513 52.74 -44.66 -8.44
C ALA A 513 53.72 -43.55 -7.96
N LYS A 514 54.16 -43.43 -6.71
CA LYS A 514 54.34 -44.41 -5.61
C LYS A 514 54.23 -43.76 -4.22
N SER A 515 53.97 -44.65 -3.27
CA SER A 515 54.17 -44.65 -1.81
C SER A 515 55.32 -43.82 -1.21
N GLN A 516 55.05 -43.26 -0.02
CA GLN A 516 55.89 -43.20 1.22
C GLN A 516 55.13 -42.28 2.20
N SER A 517 55.04 -42.44 3.53
CA SER A 517 55.42 -43.47 4.49
C SER A 517 54.95 -42.98 5.87
N SER A 518 54.19 -43.81 6.59
CA SER A 518 54.26 -44.06 8.05
C SER A 518 53.81 -43.00 9.09
N PRO A 519 53.41 -43.45 10.30
CA PRO A 519 52.28 -42.89 11.05
C PRO A 519 52.66 -42.11 12.32
N LYS A 520 51.75 -41.29 12.86
CA LYS A 520 51.81 -40.80 14.24
C LYS A 520 50.50 -40.98 14.99
N ALA A 521 50.68 -41.26 16.27
CA ALA A 521 49.77 -41.95 17.17
C ALA A 521 48.64 -41.11 17.77
N VAL A 522 47.53 -41.82 17.97
CA VAL A 522 46.53 -41.78 19.06
C VAL A 522 46.80 -40.78 20.21
N ALA A 523 45.82 -39.92 20.47
CA ALA A 523 45.55 -39.35 21.79
C ALA A 523 44.07 -39.60 22.16
N LYS A 524 43.85 -40.22 23.32
CA LYS A 524 42.53 -40.49 23.92
C LYS A 524 41.92 -39.21 24.53
N PRO A 525 40.58 -39.11 24.61
CA PRO A 525 39.89 -38.02 25.30
C PRO A 525 39.95 -38.16 26.83
N GLN A 526 40.09 -37.03 27.53
CA GLN A 526 39.99 -36.93 29.00
C GLN A 526 38.52 -36.90 29.44
N PRO A 527 38.14 -37.62 30.52
CA PRO A 527 36.83 -37.46 31.16
C PRO A 527 36.88 -36.34 32.21
N VAL A 528 35.91 -35.43 32.18
CA VAL A 528 35.67 -34.47 33.27
C VAL A 528 34.86 -35.18 34.36
N GLY A 529 35.40 -35.15 35.57
CA GLY A 529 34.91 -35.87 36.74
C GLY A 529 33.62 -35.33 37.34
N VAL A 530 32.89 -36.28 37.93
CA VAL A 530 31.76 -36.12 38.83
C VAL A 530 32.26 -35.53 40.16
N GLY A 531 31.72 -34.39 40.56
CA GLY A 531 31.82 -33.86 41.92
C GLY A 531 30.52 -34.12 42.69
N SER A 532 30.57 -35.04 43.64
CA SER A 532 29.59 -35.20 44.71
C SER A 532 29.94 -34.27 45.87
N SER A 533 28.95 -33.55 46.42
CA SER A 533 28.89 -33.21 47.86
C SER A 533 27.71 -32.28 48.17
N ASN A 534 26.76 -32.80 48.96
CA ASN A 534 25.95 -32.18 50.01
C ASN A 534 25.16 -30.89 49.67
N GLY A 535 23.83 -30.84 49.78
CA GLY A 535 22.97 -31.43 50.81
C GLY A 535 22.54 -30.32 51.78
N GLN A 536 21.30 -29.84 51.66
CA GLN A 536 20.38 -29.57 52.77
C GLN A 536 19.08 -28.90 52.29
N GLU A 537 17.98 -29.62 52.54
CA GLU A 537 16.72 -29.14 53.10
C GLU A 537 16.10 -27.84 52.58
N ARG A 538 14.97 -27.97 51.88
CA ARG A 538 13.73 -27.35 52.37
C ARG A 538 12.48 -28.07 51.87
N ARG A 539 11.68 -28.49 52.86
CA ARG A 539 10.32 -29.02 52.75
C ARG A 539 9.34 -27.91 52.32
N GLN A 540 8.27 -28.35 51.65
CA GLN A 540 6.84 -28.02 51.83
C GLN A 540 6.17 -27.81 50.47
N ARG A 541 5.26 -28.74 50.12
CA ARG A 541 3.79 -28.52 49.99
C ARG A 541 3.45 -27.78 48.70
N GLU A 542 2.38 -28.03 47.97
CA GLU A 542 1.15 -28.84 48.00
C GLU A 542 0.74 -28.75 46.51
N ASP A 543 0.36 -29.87 45.90
CA ASP A 543 -0.99 -30.11 45.36
C ASP A 543 -1.40 -29.20 44.17
N ASP A 544 -2.14 -29.83 43.25
CA ASP A 544 -2.84 -29.25 42.09
C ASP A 544 -1.95 -28.92 40.86
N PHE A 545 -2.22 -29.36 39.63
CA PHE A 545 -3.50 -29.63 38.98
C PHE A 545 -3.23 -30.39 37.66
N PHE A 546 -4.02 -31.42 37.37
CA PHE A 546 -4.13 -32.08 36.06
C PHE A 546 -5.45 -31.59 35.47
N GLU A 547 -5.45 -30.81 34.38
CA GLU A 547 -6.55 -30.76 33.40
C GLU A 547 -6.14 -29.93 32.16
N GLU A 548 -6.03 -30.65 31.04
CA GLU A 548 -6.69 -30.38 29.74
C GLU A 548 -6.90 -28.92 29.27
N PHE A 549 -6.14 -28.52 28.22
CA PHE A 549 -6.68 -27.97 26.96
C PHE A 549 -5.63 -28.03 25.85
#